data_AF-K1SPZ4-F1
#
_entry.id   AF-K1SPZ4-F1
#
_cell.length_a   1.000
_cell.length_b   1.000
_cell.length_c   1.000
_cell.angle_alpha   90.00
_cell.angle_beta   90.00
_cell.angle_gamma   90.00
#
_symmetry.space_group_name_H-M   'P 1'
#
loop_
_entity.id
_entity.type
_entity.pdbx_description
1 polymer ?
#
loop_
_entity_poly.entity_id
_entity_poly.type
_entity_poly.pdbx_seq_one_letter_code
_entity_poly.pdbx_strand_id
1 'polypeptide(L)' 'MKKPELLAPGGSLEKLKTAIDYGADAVYIGGEMFSLRVAAENFSKED' A
#
# COMPACT_ATOMS: atom_id res chain seq x y z
N MET A 1 -23.42 14.26 0.14
CA MET A 1 -22.10 13.90 0.73
C MET A 1 -21.30 13.14 -0.33
N LYS A 2 -19.98 13.35 -0.43
CA LYS A 2 -19.12 12.48 -1.25
C LYS A 2 -18.98 11.13 -0.55
N LYS A 3 -18.94 10.05 -1.33
CA LYS A 3 -18.62 8.70 -0.83
C LYS A 3 -17.20 8.73 -0.23
N PRO A 4 -16.96 8.13 0.96
CA PRO A 4 -15.61 8.02 1.51
C PRO A 4 -14.72 7.13 0.62
N GLU A 5 -13.43 7.46 0.55
CA GLU A 5 -12.41 6.68 -0.17
C GLU A 5 -11.77 5.64 0.76
N LEU A 6 -11.72 4.39 0.32
CA LEU A 6 -11.07 3.30 1.03
C LEU A 6 -9.56 3.30 0.74
N LEU A 7 -8.77 3.69 1.73
CA LEU A 7 -7.30 3.65 1.69
C LEU A 7 -6.78 2.38 2.35
N ALA A 8 -6.06 1.54 1.60
CA ALA A 8 -5.44 0.31 2.08
C ALA A 8 -3.90 0.41 2.20
N PRO A 9 -3.26 -0.39 3.08
CA PRO A 9 -1.80 -0.49 3.15
C PRO A 9 -1.22 -1.43 2.09
N GLY A 10 -0.26 -0.96 1.29
CA GLY A 10 0.55 -1.77 0.38
C GLY A 10 1.97 -1.92 0.91
N GLY A 11 2.31 -3.10 1.45
CA GLY A 11 3.67 -3.42 1.92
C GLY A 11 4.55 -4.13 0.88
N SER A 12 3.94 -4.65 -0.19
CA SER A 12 4.61 -5.30 -1.31
C SER A 12 3.73 -5.18 -2.56
N LEU A 13 4.29 -5.46 -3.74
CA LEU A 13 3.54 -5.39 -5.00
C LEU A 13 2.32 -6.33 -5.01
N GLU A 14 2.44 -7.52 -4.41
CA GLU A 14 1.34 -8.48 -4.29
C GLU A 14 0.18 -7.91 -3.46
N LYS A 15 0.51 -7.31 -2.30
CA LYS A 15 -0.49 -6.70 -1.40
C LYS A 15 -1.16 -5.49 -2.04
N LEU A 16 -0.40 -4.69 -2.79
CA LEU A 16 -0.95 -3.58 -3.56
C LEU A 16 -1.97 -4.08 -4.59
N LYS A 17 -1.58 -5.07 -5.42
CA LYS A 17 -2.48 -5.65 -6.43
C LYS A 17 -3.74 -6.21 -5.78
N THR A 18 -3.58 -6.98 -4.71
CA THR A 18 -4.69 -7.53 -3.93
C THR A 18 -5.61 -6.44 -3.39
N ALA A 19 -5.07 -5.35 -2.84
CA ALA A 19 -5.92 -4.28 -2.32
C ALA A 19 -6.79 -3.64 -3.42
N ILE A 20 -6.23 -3.43 -4.61
CA ILE A 20 -6.98 -2.90 -5.77
C ILE A 20 -8.01 -3.90 -6.26
N ASP A 21 -7.64 -5.17 -6.45
CA ASP A 21 -8.54 -6.23 -6.94
C ASP A 21 -9.76 -6.43 -6.02
N TYR A 22 -9.60 -6.15 -4.72
CA TYR A 22 -10.65 -6.28 -3.71
C TYR A 22 -11.34 -4.95 -3.37
N GLY A 23 -11.09 -3.88 -4.14
CA GLY A 23 -11.91 -2.67 -4.13
C GLY A 23 -11.42 -1.53 -3.24
N ALA A 24 -10.12 -1.46 -2.93
CA ALA A 24 -9.53 -0.24 -2.40
C ALA A 24 -9.61 0.89 -3.45
N ASP A 25 -10.01 2.09 -3.02
CA ASP A 25 -9.99 3.28 -3.88
C ASP A 25 -8.55 3.84 -4.00
N ALA A 26 -7.72 3.65 -2.97
CA ALA A 26 -6.32 4.03 -2.95
C ALA A 26 -5.47 3.08 -2.10
N VAL A 27 -4.16 3.01 -2.39
CA VAL A 27 -3.20 2.23 -1.61
C VAL A 27 -2.00 3.10 -1.25
N TYR A 28 -1.62 3.16 0.02
CA TYR A 28 -0.37 3.81 0.42
C TYR A 28 0.77 2.79 0.45
N ILE A 29 1.92 3.20 -0.05
CA ILE A 29 3.16 2.40 -0.02
C ILE A 29 4.25 3.16 0.73
N GLY A 30 5.21 2.41 1.28
CA GLY A 30 6.40 2.97 1.91
C GLY A 30 7.64 2.29 1.34
N GLY A 31 8.61 3.08 0.90
CA GLY A 31 9.92 2.56 0.54
C GLY A 31 10.74 2.23 1.79
N GLU A 32 11.70 1.31 1.69
CA GLU A 32 12.52 0.85 2.83
C GLU A 32 13.10 1.99 3.69
N MET A 33 13.61 3.05 3.07
CA MET A 33 14.21 4.20 3.78
C MET A 33 13.21 5.24 4.28
N PHE A 34 11.96 5.18 3.84
CA PHE A 34 10.95 6.23 4.09
C PHE A 34 9.76 5.73 4.90
N SER A 35 9.69 4.42 5.16
CA SER A 35 8.63 3.82 5.95
C SER A 35 8.88 4.02 7.45
N LEU A 36 7.86 4.51 8.16
CA LEU A 36 7.85 4.55 9.63
C LEU A 36 7.73 3.15 10.25
N ARG A 37 7.45 2.12 9.44
CA ARG A 37 7.37 0.72 9.86
C ARG A 37 8.59 -0.04 9.35
N VAL A 38 9.74 0.22 9.98
CA VAL A 38 11.03 -0.40 9.64
C VAL A 38 10.99 -1.94 9.70
N ALA A 39 10.16 -2.52 10.57
CA ALA A 39 10.00 -3.97 10.71
C ALA A 39 8.95 -4.60 9.78
N ALA A 40 8.21 -3.78 9.01
CA ALA A 40 7.24 -4.29 8.05
C ALA A 40 7.89 -4.49 6.67
N GLU A 41 7.30 -5.37 5.88
CA GLU A 41 7.60 -5.47 4.45
C GLU A 41 7.34 -4.10 3.78
N ASN A 42 8.34 -3.61 3.04
CA ASN A 42 8.33 -2.31 2.38
C ASN A 42 8.71 -2.50 0.92
N PHE A 43 8.37 -1.51 0.09
CA PHE A 43 8.75 -1.51 -1.31
C PHE A 43 10.26 -1.23 -1.46
N SER A 44 10.91 -2.07 -2.25
CA SER A 44 12.25 -1.89 -2.75
C SER A 44 12.21 -1.14 -4.09
N LYS A 45 13.38 -0.90 -4.67
CA LYS A 45 13.49 -0.27 -6.00
C LYS A 45 13.14 -1.24 -7.15
N GLU A 46 13.06 -2.53 -6.85
CA GLU A 46 12.91 -3.61 -7.84
C GLU A 46 11.47 -4.17 -7.90
N ASP A 47 10.62 -3.76 -6.95
CA ASP A 47 9.18 -4.04 -6.92
C ASP A 47 8.39 -3.19 -7.94
#